data_AF-A0A8S3QD96-F1
#
_entry.id   AF-A0A8S3QD96-F1
#
_cell.length_a   1.000
_cell.length_b   1.000
_cell.length_c   1.000
_cell.angle_alpha   90.00
_cell.angle_beta   90.00
_cell.angle_gamma   90.00
#
_symmetry.space_group_name_H-M   'P 1'
#
loop_
_entity.id
_entity.type
_entity.pdbx_description
1 polymer ?
#
loop_
_entity_poly.entity_id
_entity_poly.type
_entity_poly.pdbx_seq_one_letter_code
_entity_poly.pdbx_strand_id
1 'polypeptide(L)'
;MSNRKNRSFKARDKKRKTAANKEKIYNINRQHKRRQYKHTEKVQRAAKYVDIFTKEKLCNAEILVLAKGLKFIPSPNLRHAKKTLINDFNELARKMRCKYHFDNGSHQYNRHPFLSKSGYKPNWANNAIENYLFSTRIELEKIQIKSFKDNLPKN
;
A
#
# COMPACT_ATOMS: atom_id res chain seq x y z
N MET A 1 6.41 53.36 -65.98
CA MET A 1 5.94 52.00 -65.60
C MET A 1 6.36 51.52 -64.18
N SER A 2 6.82 52.40 -63.27
CA SER A 2 7.40 51.99 -61.96
C SER A 2 6.38 51.72 -60.84
N ASN A 3 5.20 52.35 -60.87
CA ASN A 3 4.26 52.33 -59.74
C ASN A 3 3.52 50.99 -59.50
N ARG A 4 3.39 50.14 -60.54
CA ARG A 4 2.65 48.87 -60.45
C ARG A 4 3.45 47.78 -59.73
N LYS A 5 4.78 47.77 -59.90
CA LYS A 5 5.69 46.84 -59.21
C LYS A 5 5.74 47.13 -57.70
N ASN A 6 5.85 48.40 -57.31
CA ASN A 6 5.88 48.80 -55.89
C ASN A 6 4.59 48.47 -55.11
N ARG A 7 3.42 48.53 -55.77
CA ARG A 7 2.15 48.10 -55.17
C ARG A 7 2.07 46.59 -54.94
N SER A 8 2.64 45.78 -55.84
CA SER A 8 2.61 44.31 -55.69
C SER A 8 3.55 43.82 -54.57
N PHE A 9 4.71 44.46 -54.39
CA PHE A 9 5.63 44.16 -53.28
C PHE A 9 5.00 44.50 -51.92
N LYS A 10 4.42 45.70 -51.76
CA LYS A 10 3.71 46.07 -50.52
C LYS A 10 2.54 45.13 -50.20
N ALA A 11 1.79 44.67 -51.19
CA ALA A 11 0.71 43.70 -51.01
C ALA A 11 1.23 42.33 -50.56
N ARG A 12 2.34 41.85 -51.13
CA ARG A 12 3.00 40.60 -50.74
C ARG A 12 3.53 40.65 -49.30
N ASP A 13 4.15 41.76 -48.89
CA ASP A 13 4.63 41.93 -47.51
C ASP A 13 3.48 42.02 -46.51
N LYS A 14 2.38 42.69 -46.86
CA LYS A 14 1.17 42.71 -46.02
C LYS A 14 0.57 41.31 -45.87
N LYS A 15 0.57 40.50 -46.95
CA LYS A 15 0.11 39.10 -46.94
C LYS A 15 1.03 38.18 -46.13
N ARG A 16 2.35 38.39 -46.19
CA ARG A 16 3.34 37.68 -45.37
C ARG A 16 3.19 38.00 -43.88
N LYS A 17 3.02 39.28 -43.53
CA LYS A 17 2.78 39.72 -42.15
C LYS A 17 1.47 39.15 -41.57
N THR A 18 0.40 39.09 -42.35
CA THR A 18 -0.87 38.48 -41.90
C THR A 18 -0.77 36.96 -41.75
N ALA A 19 -0.06 36.27 -42.65
CA ALA A 19 0.22 34.83 -42.50
C ALA A 19 1.06 34.54 -41.23
N ALA A 20 2.13 35.30 -41.00
CA ALA A 20 2.95 35.17 -39.79
C ALA A 20 2.15 35.43 -38.50
N ASN A 21 1.22 36.39 -38.50
CA ASN A 21 0.33 36.61 -37.36
C ASN A 21 -0.64 35.44 -37.14
N LYS A 22 -1.17 34.84 -38.21
CA LYS A 22 -2.02 33.64 -38.10
C LYS A 22 -1.27 32.45 -37.50
N GLU A 23 -0.03 32.23 -37.92
CA GLU A 23 0.83 31.19 -37.35
C GLU A 23 1.15 31.44 -35.87
N LYS A 24 1.46 32.69 -35.49
CA LYS A 24 1.66 33.05 -34.08
C LYS A 24 0.43 32.73 -33.23
N ILE A 25 -0.76 33.13 -33.68
CA ILE A 25 -2.03 32.86 -32.98
C ILE A 25 -2.28 31.35 -32.87
N TYR A 26 -2.05 30.60 -33.96
CA TYR A 26 -2.16 29.15 -33.96
C TYR A 26 -1.23 28.49 -32.93
N ASN A 27 0.04 28.91 -32.88
CA ASN A 27 1.02 28.38 -31.95
C ASN A 27 0.68 28.70 -30.49
N ILE A 28 0.20 29.91 -30.20
CA ILE A 28 -0.31 30.30 -28.89
C ILE A 28 -1.48 29.39 -28.49
N ASN A 29 -2.47 29.23 -29.36
CA ASN A 29 -3.64 28.37 -29.09
C ASN A 29 -3.24 26.91 -28.86
N ARG A 30 -2.29 26.39 -29.64
CA ARG A 30 -1.73 25.05 -29.46
C ARG A 30 -1.03 24.91 -28.10
N GLN A 31 -0.28 25.92 -27.68
CA GLN A 31 0.39 25.94 -26.38
C GLN A 31 -0.62 25.99 -25.22
N HIS A 32 -1.67 26.80 -25.32
CA HIS A 32 -2.75 26.86 -24.34
C HIS A 32 -3.44 25.50 -24.17
N LYS A 33 -3.82 24.84 -25.28
CA LYS A 33 -4.39 23.48 -25.23
C LYS A 33 -3.47 22.49 -24.54
N ARG A 34 -2.16 22.52 -24.85
CA ARG A 34 -1.16 21.68 -24.18
C ARG A 34 -1.06 21.94 -22.68
N ARG A 35 -1.12 23.19 -22.25
CA ARG A 35 -1.10 23.56 -20.82
C ARG A 35 -2.33 23.05 -20.08
N GLN A 36 -3.51 23.16 -20.70
CA GLN A 36 -4.75 22.63 -20.13
C GLN A 36 -4.70 21.10 -19.96
N TYR A 37 -4.25 20.37 -20.99
CA TYR A 37 -4.10 18.91 -20.90
C TYR A 37 -3.14 18.48 -19.80
N LYS A 38 -1.98 19.15 -19.68
CA LYS A 38 -1.03 18.90 -18.59
C LYS A 38 -1.64 19.19 -17.22
N HIS A 39 -2.47 20.23 -17.11
CA HIS A 39 -3.15 20.55 -15.87
C HIS A 39 -4.17 19.46 -15.49
N THR A 40 -5.01 19.02 -16.44
CA THR A 40 -5.99 17.95 -16.18
C THR A 40 -5.32 16.65 -15.79
N GLU A 41 -4.24 16.28 -16.46
CA GLU A 41 -3.47 15.07 -16.13
C GLU A 41 -2.86 15.15 -14.73
N LYS A 42 -2.35 16.32 -14.34
CA LYS A 42 -1.82 16.56 -12.99
C LYS A 42 -2.90 16.38 -11.92
N VAL A 43 -4.09 16.91 -12.15
CA VAL A 43 -5.24 16.76 -11.23
C VAL A 43 -5.66 15.31 -11.12
N GLN A 44 -5.75 14.57 -12.24
CA GLN A 44 -6.11 13.15 -12.22
C GLN A 44 -5.11 12.30 -11.43
N ARG A 45 -3.81 12.58 -11.55
CA ARG A 45 -2.78 11.90 -10.75
C ARG A 45 -2.90 12.25 -9.27
N ALA A 46 -3.16 13.52 -8.94
CA ALA A 46 -3.33 14.00 -7.58
C ALA A 46 -4.58 13.40 -6.88
N ALA A 47 -5.68 13.23 -7.63
CA ALA A 47 -6.92 12.66 -7.13
C ALA A 47 -6.75 11.23 -6.55
N LYS A 48 -5.72 10.49 -6.95
CA LYS A 48 -5.42 9.16 -6.40
C LYS A 48 -5.04 9.16 -4.91
N TYR A 49 -4.67 10.33 -4.38
CA TYR A 49 -4.24 10.49 -2.99
C TYR A 49 -5.31 11.15 -2.11
N VAL A 50 -6.47 11.48 -2.67
CA VAL A 50 -7.53 12.23 -1.97
C VAL A 50 -8.83 11.45 -2.08
N ASP A 51 -9.22 10.78 -0.99
CA ASP A 51 -10.55 10.18 -0.86
C ASP A 51 -11.48 11.16 -0.13
N ILE A 52 -12.66 11.39 -0.70
CA ILE A 52 -13.66 12.34 -0.19
C ILE A 52 -14.86 11.54 0.29
N PHE A 53 -15.11 11.58 1.60
CA PHE A 53 -16.23 10.86 2.22
C PHE A 53 -17.53 11.69 2.27
N THR A 54 -17.47 12.97 1.89
CA THR A 54 -18.62 13.89 1.86
C THR A 54 -19.26 13.93 0.47
N LYS A 55 -20.48 14.48 0.39
CA LYS A 55 -21.21 14.64 -0.89
C LYS A 55 -20.74 15.83 -1.73
N GLU A 56 -19.83 16.64 -1.20
CA GLU A 56 -19.34 17.86 -1.84
C GLU A 56 -18.21 17.55 -2.83
N LYS A 57 -18.17 18.30 -3.94
CA LYS A 57 -17.12 18.16 -4.95
C LYS A 57 -16.03 19.19 -4.69
N LEU A 58 -14.80 18.71 -4.52
CA LEU A 58 -13.64 19.58 -4.43
C LEU A 58 -13.24 20.15 -5.79
N CYS A 59 -12.77 21.39 -5.75
CA CYS A 59 -12.14 22.06 -6.88
C CYS A 59 -10.76 21.47 -7.18
N ASN A 60 -10.34 21.61 -8.45
CA ASN A 60 -9.03 21.15 -8.91
C ASN A 60 -7.86 21.73 -8.09
N ALA A 61 -7.96 22.99 -7.67
CA ALA A 61 -6.93 23.62 -6.85
C ALA A 61 -6.84 22.97 -5.47
N GLU A 62 -7.98 22.66 -4.85
CA GLU A 62 -8.06 22.02 -3.54
C GLU A 62 -7.52 20.58 -3.60
N ILE A 63 -7.89 19.81 -4.61
CA ILE A 63 -7.35 18.46 -4.86
C ILE A 63 -5.82 18.51 -4.95
N LEU A 64 -5.27 19.49 -5.66
CA LEU A 64 -3.82 19.63 -5.81
C LEU A 64 -3.11 19.99 -4.50
N VAL A 65 -3.74 20.80 -3.64
CA VAL A 65 -3.19 21.18 -2.33
C VAL A 65 -3.26 19.99 -1.37
N LEU A 66 -4.41 19.34 -1.26
CA LEU A 66 -4.60 18.17 -0.40
C LEU A 66 -3.67 17.03 -0.80
N ALA A 67 -3.61 16.71 -2.09
CA ALA A 67 -2.74 15.64 -2.58
C ALA A 67 -1.26 15.91 -2.28
N LYS A 68 -0.80 17.17 -2.25
CA LYS A 68 0.58 17.47 -1.84
C LYS A 68 0.87 17.05 -0.40
N GLY A 69 -0.06 17.28 0.52
CA GLY A 69 0.09 16.86 1.92
C GLY A 69 -0.08 15.34 2.08
N LEU A 70 -1.16 14.79 1.52
CA LEU A 70 -1.52 13.39 1.67
C LEU A 70 -0.56 12.43 0.95
N LYS A 71 0.16 12.89 -0.08
CA LYS A 71 1.17 12.09 -0.77
C LYS A 71 2.30 11.61 0.15
N PHE A 72 2.61 12.37 1.21
CA PHE A 72 3.68 12.01 2.16
C PHE A 72 3.21 11.10 3.29
N ILE A 73 1.91 10.92 3.45
CA ILE A 73 1.37 9.97 4.42
C ILE A 73 1.45 8.58 3.78
N PRO A 74 2.22 7.64 4.37
CA PRO A 74 2.25 6.27 3.86
C PRO A 74 0.88 5.64 4.05
N SER A 75 0.04 5.66 3.01
CA SER A 75 -1.23 4.96 3.00
C SER A 75 -0.96 3.45 3.04
N PRO A 76 -1.46 2.72 4.03
CA PRO A 76 -1.23 1.29 4.11
C PRO A 76 -1.85 0.62 2.89
N ASN A 77 -1.12 -0.32 2.28
CA ASN A 77 -1.64 -1.08 1.16
C ASN A 77 -2.93 -1.80 1.59
N LEU A 78 -4.08 -1.44 1.00
CA LEU A 78 -5.40 -1.93 1.41
C LEU A 78 -5.47 -3.46 1.49
N ARG A 79 -4.74 -4.16 0.61
CA ARG A 79 -4.69 -5.64 0.61
C ARG A 79 -4.11 -6.20 1.91
N HIS A 80 -3.11 -5.53 2.47
CA HIS A 80 -2.48 -5.94 3.72
C HIS A 80 -3.19 -5.34 4.93
N ALA A 81 -3.70 -4.12 4.84
CA ALA A 81 -4.40 -3.44 5.94
C ALA A 81 -5.57 -4.28 6.49
N LYS A 82 -6.41 -4.84 5.61
CA LYS A 82 -7.53 -5.68 6.04
C LYS A 82 -7.07 -6.96 6.73
N LYS A 83 -6.00 -7.60 6.23
CA LYS A 83 -5.43 -8.81 6.82
C LYS A 83 -4.80 -8.52 8.19
N THR A 84 -4.05 -7.44 8.30
CA THR A 84 -3.46 -6.98 9.57
C THR A 84 -4.56 -6.70 10.58
N LEU A 85 -5.59 -5.93 10.21
CA LEU A 85 -6.71 -5.62 11.09
C LEU A 85 -7.45 -6.88 11.59
N ILE A 86 -7.71 -7.83 10.69
CA ILE A 86 -8.32 -9.12 11.07
C ILE A 86 -7.42 -9.90 12.03
N ASN A 87 -6.10 -9.91 11.79
CA ASN A 87 -5.15 -10.55 12.70
C ASN A 87 -5.14 -9.90 14.08
N ASP A 88 -5.14 -8.56 14.14
CA ASP A 88 -5.17 -7.80 15.38
C ASP A 88 -6.45 -8.09 16.18
N PHE A 89 -7.61 -8.13 15.49
CA PHE A 89 -8.88 -8.53 16.12
C PHE A 89 -8.87 -9.97 16.61
N ASN A 90 -8.27 -10.90 15.86
CA ASN A 90 -8.14 -12.29 16.27
C ASN A 90 -7.22 -12.43 17.49
N GLU A 91 -6.13 -11.66 17.55
CA GLU A 91 -5.22 -11.65 18.69
C GLU A 91 -5.91 -11.07 19.93
N LEU A 92 -6.63 -9.96 19.78
CA LEU A 92 -7.45 -9.37 20.83
C LEU A 92 -8.47 -10.38 21.37
N ALA A 93 -9.24 -11.01 20.49
CA ALA A 93 -10.22 -12.03 20.86
C ALA A 93 -9.57 -13.22 21.58
N ARG A 94 -8.35 -13.61 21.19
CA ARG A 94 -7.55 -14.63 21.89
C ARG A 94 -7.17 -14.17 23.30
N LYS A 95 -6.64 -12.96 23.45
CA LYS A 95 -6.29 -12.40 24.77
C LYS A 95 -7.50 -12.35 25.70
N MET A 96 -8.65 -11.92 25.18
CA MET A 96 -9.91 -11.89 25.95
C MET A 96 -10.34 -13.29 26.39
N ARG A 97 -10.26 -14.29 25.52
CA ARG A 97 -10.54 -15.70 25.87
C ARG A 97 -9.63 -16.21 26.98
N CYS A 98 -8.33 -15.97 26.85
CA CYS A 98 -7.35 -16.39 27.86
C CYS A 98 -7.64 -15.72 29.20
N LYS A 99 -7.81 -14.39 29.20
CA LYS A 99 -8.14 -13.63 30.41
C LYS A 99 -9.40 -14.18 31.09
N TYR A 100 -10.48 -14.36 30.34
CA TYR A 100 -11.71 -14.93 30.89
C TYR A 100 -11.55 -16.33 31.46
N HIS A 101 -10.73 -17.18 30.83
CA HIS A 101 -10.49 -18.54 31.30
C HIS A 101 -9.69 -18.56 32.62
N PHE A 102 -8.68 -17.69 32.75
CA PHE A 102 -7.87 -17.60 33.97
C PHE A 102 -8.60 -16.87 35.11
N ASP A 103 -9.41 -15.85 34.80
CA ASP A 103 -10.14 -15.08 35.80
C ASP A 103 -11.31 -15.87 36.42
N ASN A 104 -11.99 -16.73 35.65
CA ASN A 104 -13.21 -17.43 36.11
C ASN A 104 -13.00 -18.91 36.50
N GLY A 105 -11.77 -19.43 36.35
CA GLY A 105 -11.44 -20.84 36.63
C GLY A 105 -12.08 -21.84 35.65
N SER A 106 -11.56 -23.06 35.63
CA SER A 106 -11.93 -24.13 34.69
C SER A 106 -13.33 -24.74 34.89
N HIS A 107 -14.07 -24.34 35.92
CA HIS A 107 -15.17 -25.16 36.46
C HIS A 107 -16.57 -24.54 36.37
N GLN A 108 -16.75 -23.29 35.93
CA GLN A 108 -18.07 -22.67 35.87
C GLN A 108 -18.34 -21.95 34.54
N TYR A 109 -19.00 -22.71 33.65
CA TYR A 109 -20.00 -22.31 32.64
C TYR A 109 -19.80 -21.11 31.69
N ASN A 110 -20.50 -21.27 30.56
CA ASN A 110 -20.74 -20.35 29.44
C ASN A 110 -19.64 -20.18 28.39
N ARG A 111 -20.07 -20.38 27.14
CA ARG A 111 -19.26 -20.12 25.95
C ARG A 111 -18.85 -18.65 25.98
N HIS A 112 -17.54 -18.40 26.02
CA HIS A 112 -16.99 -17.05 25.95
C HIS A 112 -17.62 -16.25 24.80
N PRO A 113 -17.94 -14.96 24.95
CA PRO A 113 -18.55 -14.16 23.87
C PRO A 113 -17.69 -14.09 22.60
N PHE A 114 -16.38 -14.31 22.72
CA PHE A 114 -15.45 -14.43 21.58
C PHE A 114 -15.09 -15.90 21.23
N LEU A 115 -15.96 -16.86 21.54
CA LEU A 115 -15.73 -18.26 21.21
C LEU A 115 -15.82 -18.46 19.69
N SER A 116 -14.67 -18.44 19.01
CA SER A 116 -14.53 -18.97 17.67
C SER A 116 -14.10 -20.43 17.72
N LYS A 117 -14.70 -21.28 16.86
CA LYS A 117 -14.21 -22.66 16.65
C LYS A 117 -12.74 -22.55 16.22
N SER A 118 -11.83 -23.24 16.92
CA SER A 118 -10.43 -23.28 16.49
C SER A 118 -10.35 -23.92 15.12
N GLY A 119 -9.74 -23.25 14.14
CA GLY A 119 -9.33 -23.88 12.88
C GLY A 119 -8.18 -24.88 13.08
N TYR A 120 -7.68 -25.02 14.31
CA TYR A 120 -6.70 -26.03 14.70
C TYR A 120 -7.31 -27.42 14.52
N LYS A 121 -6.88 -28.09 13.46
CA LYS A 121 -7.07 -29.52 13.25
C LYS A 121 -5.79 -30.20 13.74
N PRO A 122 -5.74 -30.72 14.97
CA PRO A 122 -4.57 -31.48 15.40
C PRO A 122 -4.39 -32.63 14.42
N ASN A 123 -3.19 -32.81 13.90
CA ASN A 123 -2.87 -33.97 13.08
C ASN A 123 -2.86 -35.18 14.02
N TRP A 124 -3.97 -35.93 14.07
CA TRP A 124 -4.16 -37.06 14.96
C TRP A 124 -3.14 -38.20 14.76
N ALA A 125 -2.30 -38.11 13.71
CA ALA A 125 -1.27 -39.09 13.40
C ALA A 125 -0.12 -39.14 14.42
N ASN A 126 0.17 -38.07 15.18
CA ASN A 126 1.37 -37.98 16.03
C ASN A 126 1.04 -37.85 17.54
N ASN A 127 -0.04 -38.46 18.02
CA ASN A 127 -0.66 -38.05 19.30
C ASN A 127 -0.77 -39.16 20.37
N ALA A 128 0.30 -39.89 20.63
CA ALA A 128 0.53 -40.30 22.01
C ALA A 128 1.76 -39.54 22.50
N ILE A 129 1.69 -38.93 23.68
CA ILE A 129 2.86 -38.39 24.38
C ILE A 129 3.97 -39.45 24.40
N GLU A 130 3.58 -40.72 24.53
CA GLU A 130 4.41 -41.90 24.43
C GLU A 130 5.21 -41.96 23.12
N ASN A 131 4.57 -41.74 21.96
CA ASN A 131 5.25 -41.75 20.67
C ASN A 131 6.23 -40.59 20.54
N TYR A 132 5.86 -39.39 20.99
CA TYR A 132 6.77 -38.24 21.00
C TYR A 132 7.98 -38.50 21.90
N LEU A 133 7.77 -38.95 23.14
CA LEU A 133 8.84 -39.29 24.08
C LEU A 133 9.74 -40.40 23.55
N PHE A 134 9.16 -41.41 22.92
CA PHE A 134 9.90 -42.52 22.30
C PHE A 134 10.77 -42.05 21.13
N SER A 135 10.22 -41.26 20.21
CA SER A 135 11.00 -40.67 19.11
C SER A 135 12.11 -39.75 19.62
N THR A 136 11.82 -38.92 20.63
CA THR A 136 12.80 -38.00 21.21
C THR A 136 13.94 -38.78 21.89
N ARG A 137 13.63 -39.87 22.59
CA ARG A 137 14.63 -40.78 23.17
C ARG A 137 15.56 -41.37 22.10
N ILE A 138 15.00 -41.89 21.01
CA ILE A 138 15.78 -42.45 19.89
C ILE A 138 16.68 -41.37 19.27
N GLU A 139 16.21 -40.14 19.14
CA GLU A 139 17.03 -39.03 18.65
C GLU A 139 18.18 -38.69 19.60
N LEU A 140 17.94 -38.65 20.90
CA LEU A 140 18.97 -38.41 21.91
C LEU A 140 20.02 -39.52 21.95
N GLU A 141 19.62 -40.78 21.79
CA GLU A 141 20.52 -41.94 21.73
C GLU A 141 21.45 -41.90 20.50
N LYS A 142 21.04 -41.24 19.41
CA LYS A 142 21.88 -41.04 18.22
C LYS A 142 22.94 -39.96 18.39
N ILE A 143 22.83 -39.11 19.41
CA ILE A 143 23.83 -38.07 19.69
C ILE A 143 25.08 -38.76 20.23
N GLN A 144 26.14 -38.81 19.41
CA GLN A 144 27.44 -39.29 19.86
C GLN A 144 28.02 -38.33 20.90
N ILE A 145 27.98 -38.73 22.17
CA ILE A 145 28.64 -38.00 23.25
C ILE A 145 30.15 -38.18 23.06
N LYS A 146 30.82 -37.10 22.63
CA LYS A 146 32.28 -37.06 22.62
C LYS A 146 32.76 -37.03 24.08
N SER A 147 33.71 -37.88 24.44
CA SER A 147 34.39 -37.75 25.72
C SER A 147 35.06 -36.37 25.77
N PHE A 148 34.80 -35.63 26.84
CA PHE A 148 35.50 -34.38 27.07
C PHE A 148 36.99 -34.70 27.27
N LYS A 149 37.87 -33.97 26.57
CA LYS A 149 39.28 -33.94 26.95
C LYS A 149 39.37 -33.11 28.22
N ASP A 150 39.84 -33.72 29.31
CA ASP A 150 40.19 -32.97 30.50
C ASP A 150 41.25 -31.93 30.12
N ASN A 151 40.93 -30.66 30.31
CA ASN A 151 41.86 -29.55 30.08
C ASN A 151 42.81 -29.34 31.27
N LEU A 152 42.77 -30.24 32.25
CA LEU A 152 43.61 -30.18 33.44
C LEU A 152 44.93 -30.94 33.16
N PRO A 153 46.09 -30.38 33.55
CA PRO A 153 47.35 -31.10 33.46
C PRO A 153 47.30 -32.34 34.37
N LYS A 154 47.79 -33.47 33.87
CA LYS A 154 47.98 -34.67 34.69
C LYS A 154 49.11 -34.37 35.68
N ASN A 155 48.79 -34.42 36.98
CA ASN A 155 49.78 -34.38 38.06
C ASN A 155 50.73 -35.58 38.00
#